data_AF-A0A392QWP0-F1
#
_entry.id   AF-A0A392QWP0-F1
#
_cell.length_a   1.000
_cell.length_b   1.000
_cell.length_c   1.000
_cell.angle_alpha   90.00
_cell.angle_beta   90.00
_cell.angle_gamma   90.00
#
_symmetry.space_group_name_H-M   'P 1'
#
loop_
_entity.id
_entity.type
_entity.pdbx_description
1 polymer ?
#
loop_
_entity_poly.entity_id
_entity_poly.type
_entity_poly.pdbx_seq_one_letter_code
_entity_poly.pdbx_strand_id
1 'polypeptide(L)'
;SSDQWQWQPDHVRGYSLRGVYQLLTSQESVTFDAIEDLLWHKQVPLKVSLFAWRLLLDRLPTKAILVTRGIITSDAHYCVPGCGGVESAQHLFLSCSFFDSL
;
A
#
# COMPACT_ATOMS: atom_id res chain seq x y z
N SER A 1 -11.21 -40.89 3.23
CA SER A 1 -11.07 -39.59 3.90
C SER A 1 -11.84 -38.58 3.07
N SER A 2 -12.70 -37.75 3.66
CA SER A 2 -13.48 -36.74 2.92
C SER A 2 -12.81 -35.39 3.10
N ASP A 3 -12.50 -34.70 2.01
CA ASP A 3 -12.01 -33.32 2.06
C ASP A 3 -13.14 -32.41 2.57
N GLN A 4 -12.81 -31.50 3.50
CA GLN A 4 -13.75 -30.53 4.05
C GLN A 4 -13.13 -29.14 4.06
N TRP A 5 -13.91 -28.15 3.63
CA TRP A 5 -13.51 -26.75 3.69
C TRP A 5 -13.59 -26.25 5.13
N GLN A 6 -12.45 -25.84 5.68
CA GLN A 6 -12.36 -25.26 7.01
C GLN A 6 -12.00 -23.77 6.92
N TRP A 7 -12.68 -22.97 7.73
CA TRP A 7 -12.35 -21.55 7.89
C TRP A 7 -11.13 -21.43 8.80
N GLN A 8 -9.98 -21.06 8.22
CA GLN A 8 -8.71 -21.02 8.97
C GLN A 8 -8.71 -20.04 10.17
N PRO A 9 -9.35 -18.86 10.10
CA PRO A 9 -9.34 -17.92 11.23
C PRO A 9 -10.14 -18.39 12.46
N ASP A 10 -11.13 -19.27 12.30
CA ASP A 10 -11.90 -19.85 13.40
C ASP A 10 -12.38 -21.25 13.04
N HIS A 11 -11.63 -22.25 13.50
CA HIS A 11 -11.91 -23.66 13.28
C HIS A 11 -13.12 -24.18 14.08
N VAL A 12 -13.61 -23.44 15.09
CA VAL A 12 -14.66 -23.89 16.01
C VAL A 12 -16.02 -23.34 15.62
N ARG A 13 -16.13 -22.04 15.34
CA ARG A 13 -17.39 -21.40 14.90
C ARG A 13 -17.54 -21.40 13.38
N GLY A 14 -16.46 -21.65 12.64
CA GLY A 14 -16.45 -21.59 11.19
C GLY A 14 -16.55 -20.16 10.65
N TYR A 15 -16.93 -20.04 9.38
CA TYR A 15 -17.07 -18.74 8.72
C TYR A 15 -18.19 -17.90 9.35
N SER A 16 -17.87 -16.67 9.74
CA SER A 16 -18.88 -15.68 10.12
C SER A 16 -18.51 -14.32 9.55
N LEU A 17 -19.52 -13.59 9.04
CA LEU A 17 -19.32 -12.23 8.54
C LEU A 17 -18.68 -11.33 9.61
N ARG A 18 -19.11 -11.46 10.87
CA ARG A 18 -18.54 -10.72 11.99
C ARG A 18 -17.05 -10.99 12.18
N GLY A 19 -16.63 -12.26 12.15
CA GLY A 19 -15.22 -12.64 12.31
C GLY A 19 -14.36 -12.15 11.15
N VAL A 20 -14.88 -12.23 9.91
CA VAL A 20 -14.21 -11.69 8.73
C VAL A 20 -14.02 -10.18 8.84
N TYR A 21 -15.07 -9.43 9.16
CA TYR A 21 -14.99 -7.98 9.31
C TYR A 21 -14.02 -7.57 10.43
N GLN A 22 -14.03 -8.28 11.57
CA GLN A 22 -13.08 -8.04 12.65
C GLN A 22 -11.63 -8.29 12.20
N LEU A 23 -11.37 -9.38 11.49
CA LEU A 23 -10.04 -9.69 10.96
C LEU A 23 -9.58 -8.58 10.00
N LEU A 24 -10.41 -8.20 9.03
CA LEU A 24 -10.08 -7.17 8.04
C LEU A 24 -9.85 -5.80 8.68
N THR A 25 -10.68 -5.42 9.67
CA THR A 25 -10.62 -4.08 10.28
C THR A 25 -9.54 -3.98 11.36
N SER A 26 -9.14 -5.09 11.99
CA SER A 26 -8.10 -5.10 13.03
C SER A 26 -6.69 -4.84 12.50
N GLN A 27 -6.43 -5.08 11.21
CA GLN A 27 -5.11 -4.94 10.61
C GLN A 27 -4.81 -3.51 10.14
N GLU A 28 -5.84 -2.69 9.94
CA GLU A 28 -5.75 -1.36 9.30
C GLU A 28 -5.51 -0.20 10.29
N SER A 29 -5.66 -0.40 11.60
CA SER A 29 -5.86 0.71 12.56
C SER A 29 -4.64 1.14 13.38
N VAL A 30 -3.51 0.43 13.36
CA VAL A 30 -2.50 0.60 14.43
C VAL A 30 -1.49 1.75 14.18
N THR A 31 -1.45 2.38 13.00
CA THR A 31 -0.43 3.40 12.68
C THR A 31 -0.95 4.72 12.09
N PHE A 32 -2.25 4.83 11.77
CA PHE A 32 -2.77 5.98 11.02
C PHE A 32 -3.18 7.19 11.88
N ASP A 33 -3.51 7.00 13.16
CA ASP A 33 -4.15 8.03 13.97
C ASP A 33 -3.30 9.32 14.09
N ALA A 34 -2.02 9.18 14.44
CA ALA A 34 -1.09 10.32 14.52
C ALA A 34 -0.73 10.93 13.15
N ILE A 35 -0.80 10.13 12.08
CA ILE A 35 -0.52 10.58 10.72
C ILE A 35 -1.73 11.34 10.16
N GLU A 36 -2.94 10.94 10.54
CA GLU A 36 -4.19 11.56 10.11
C GLU A 36 -4.29 13.02 10.54
N ASP A 37 -3.95 13.30 11.81
CA ASP A 37 -3.91 14.67 12.35
C ASP A 37 -2.91 15.57 11.59
N LEU A 38 -1.76 15.01 11.20
CA LEU A 38 -0.75 15.74 10.44
C LEU A 38 -1.18 15.97 8.98
N LEU A 39 -1.75 14.95 8.34
CA LEU A 39 -2.16 14.99 6.94
C LEU A 39 -3.31 15.98 6.71
N TRP A 40 -4.30 15.99 7.59
CA TRP A 40 -5.52 16.78 7.44
C TRP A 40 -5.50 18.09 8.20
N HIS A 41 -4.32 18.51 8.67
CA HIS A 41 -4.16 19.79 9.34
C HIS A 41 -4.60 20.95 8.45
N LYS A 42 -5.34 21.92 9.01
CA LYS A 42 -5.98 23.04 8.26
C LYS A 42 -5.01 23.90 7.44
N GLN A 43 -3.73 23.91 7.81
CA GLN A 43 -2.70 24.68 7.11
C GLN A 43 -2.11 23.93 5.91
N VAL A 44 -2.36 22.62 5.79
CA VAL A 44 -1.88 21.81 4.68
C VAL A 44 -2.88 21.94 3.52
N PRO A 45 -2.45 22.36 2.32
CA PRO A 45 -3.32 22.38 1.17
C PRO A 45 -3.83 20.96 0.86
N LEU A 46 -5.13 20.83 0.57
CA LEU A 46 -5.78 19.52 0.30
C LEU A 46 -5.05 18.66 -0.74
N LYS A 47 -4.43 19.28 -1.75
CA LYS A 47 -3.65 18.56 -2.77
C LYS A 47 -2.45 17.80 -2.16
N VAL A 48 -1.79 18.40 -1.18
CA VAL A 48 -0.65 17.80 -0.47
C VAL A 48 -1.14 16.65 0.42
N SER A 49 -2.22 16.87 1.18
CA SER A 49 -2.84 15.84 2.02
C SER A 49 -3.26 14.62 1.20
N LEU A 50 -3.96 14.83 0.08
CA LEU A 50 -4.39 13.76 -0.81
C LEU A 50 -3.23 13.00 -1.43
N PHE A 51 -2.15 13.70 -1.78
CA PHE A 51 -0.95 13.09 -2.31
C PHE A 51 -0.27 12.20 -1.26
N ALA A 52 -0.03 12.74 -0.06
CA ALA A 52 0.61 12.01 1.03
C ALA A 52 -0.25 10.82 1.51
N TRP A 53 -1.58 10.98 1.56
CA TRP A 53 -2.50 9.87 1.83
C TRP A 53 -2.37 8.74 0.79
N ARG A 54 -2.32 9.08 -0.50
CA ARG A 54 -2.10 8.09 -1.56
C ARG A 54 -0.72 7.44 -1.48
N LEU A 55 0.30 8.21 -1.09
CA LEU A 55 1.66 7.72 -0.90
C LEU A 55 1.72 6.67 0.22
N LEU A 56 1.12 6.96 1.38
CA LEU A 56 1.12 6.07 2.55
C LEU A 56 0.36 4.76 2.31
N LEU A 57 -0.68 4.80 1.47
CA LEU A 57 -1.45 3.62 1.10
C LEU A 57 -0.87 2.85 -0.09
N ASP A 58 0.30 3.24 -0.60
CA ASP A 58 0.90 2.71 -1.83
C ASP A 58 -0.08 2.72 -3.03
N ARG A 59 -0.88 3.79 -3.12
CA ARG A 59 -1.91 4.01 -4.16
C ARG A 59 -1.46 4.99 -5.23
N LEU A 60 -0.18 5.31 -5.29
CA LEU A 60 0.40 6.06 -6.41
C LEU A 60 0.56 5.14 -7.63
N PRO A 61 0.40 5.67 -8.85
CA PRO A 61 0.55 4.88 -10.07
C PRO A 61 2.04 4.65 -10.40
N THR A 62 2.77 3.99 -9.50
CA THR A 62 4.16 3.58 -9.71
C THR A 62 4.20 2.34 -10.60
N LYS A 63 5.28 2.15 -11.37
CA LYS A 63 5.38 0.94 -12.22
C LYS A 63 5.34 -0.36 -11.41
N ALA A 64 5.84 -0.38 -10.17
CA ALA A 64 5.70 -1.55 -9.29
C ALA A 64 4.22 -1.93 -9.03
N ILE A 65 3.37 -0.93 -8.76
CA ILE A 65 1.92 -1.15 -8.58
C ILE A 65 1.25 -1.54 -9.90
N LEU A 66 1.66 -0.95 -11.02
CA LEU A 66 1.12 -1.28 -12.34
C LEU A 66 1.46 -2.71 -12.77
N VAL A 67 2.68 -3.19 -12.49
CA VAL A 67 3.08 -4.59 -12.72
C VAL A 67 2.28 -5.54 -11.84
N THR A 68 2.13 -5.24 -10.56
CA THR A 68 1.33 -6.05 -9.62
C THR A 68 -0.12 -6.18 -10.08
N ARG A 69 -0.65 -5.14 -10.73
CA ARG A 69 -2.00 -5.13 -11.32
C ARG A 69 -2.08 -5.74 -12.73
N GLY A 70 -0.96 -6.17 -13.30
CA GLY A 70 -0.90 -6.72 -14.66
C GLY A 70 -1.18 -5.71 -15.77
N ILE A 71 -1.05 -4.40 -15.49
CA ILE A 71 -1.28 -3.33 -16.47
C ILE A 71 -0.09 -3.19 -17.42
N ILE A 72 1.13 -3.37 -16.90
CA ILE A 72 2.37 -3.35 -17.69
C ILE A 72 3.14 -4.64 -17.48
N THR A 73 4.04 -4.94 -18.41
CA THR A 73 4.87 -6.13 -18.37
C THR A 73 5.91 -6.04 -17.25
N SER A 74 6.31 -7.20 -16.72
CA SER A 74 7.24 -7.27 -15.59
C SER A 74 8.59 -6.64 -15.92
N ASP A 75 9.09 -6.73 -17.13
CA ASP A 75 10.35 -6.10 -17.57
C ASP A 75 10.31 -4.56 -17.61
N ALA A 76 9.13 -3.95 -17.52
CA ALA A 76 8.96 -2.49 -17.56
C ALA A 76 9.00 -1.82 -16.17
N HIS A 77 9.32 -2.54 -15.08
CA HIS A 77 9.22 -2.02 -13.70
C HIS A 77 10.32 -1.03 -13.28
N TYR A 78 11.33 -0.79 -14.12
CA TYR A 78 12.48 0.03 -13.76
C TYR A 78 12.14 1.52 -13.62
N CYS A 79 12.84 2.17 -12.70
CA CYS A 79 12.72 3.58 -12.34
C CYS A 79 12.89 4.49 -13.57
N VAL A 80 11.95 5.43 -13.76
CA VAL A 80 11.94 6.38 -14.89
C VAL A 80 13.26 7.14 -15.09
N PRO A 81 13.96 7.66 -14.06
CA PRO A 81 15.26 8.31 -14.23
C PRO A 81 16.39 7.39 -14.70
N GLY A 82 16.16 6.08 -14.79
CA GLY A 82 17.14 5.14 -15.33
C GLY A 82 18.25 4.74 -14.35
N CYS A 83 18.05 4.91 -13.04
CA CYS A 83 19.01 4.48 -12.01
C CYS A 83 19.06 2.95 -11.81
N GLY A 84 18.31 2.17 -12.59
CA GLY A 84 18.30 0.70 -12.55
C GLY A 84 17.48 0.07 -11.42
N GLY A 85 16.96 0.86 -10.47
CA GLY A 85 16.08 0.38 -9.40
C GLY A 85 14.65 0.11 -9.87
N VAL A 86 13.86 -0.59 -9.04
CA VAL A 86 12.41 -0.75 -9.26
C VAL A 86 11.70 0.56 -8.92
N GLU A 87 10.77 1.00 -9.77
CA GLU A 87 9.96 2.18 -9.50
C GLU A 87 8.87 1.89 -8.46
N SER A 88 9.23 1.98 -7.19
CA SER A 88 8.30 2.03 -6.06
C SER A 88 8.21 3.43 -5.49
N ALA A 89 7.18 3.71 -4.70
CA ALA A 89 7.04 4.99 -4.00
C ALA A 89 8.24 5.24 -3.07
N GLN A 90 8.63 4.24 -2.30
CA GLN A 90 9.80 4.32 -1.43
C GLN A 90 11.08 4.62 -2.22
N HIS A 91 11.27 3.99 -3.37
CA HIS A 91 12.42 4.26 -4.20
C HIS A 91 12.42 5.70 -4.74
N LEU A 92 11.31 6.15 -5.33
CA LEU A 92 11.18 7.49 -5.90
C LEU A 92 11.41 8.61 -4.89
N PHE A 93 10.95 8.45 -3.64
CA PHE A 93 10.97 9.52 -2.65
C PHE A 93 12.10 9.43 -1.62
N LEU A 94 12.69 8.25 -1.39
CA LEU A 94 13.60 8.04 -0.26
C LEU A 94 14.95 7.39 -0.61
N SER A 95 15.10 6.69 -1.74
CA SER A 95 16.32 5.91 -2.01
C SER A 95 16.85 5.97 -3.43
N CYS A 96 16.21 6.72 -4.32
CA CYS A 96 16.70 6.88 -5.69
C CYS A 96 17.93 7.78 -5.71
N SER A 97 19.08 7.20 -6.03
CA SER A 97 20.37 7.89 -6.14
C SER A 97 20.37 9.05 -7.14
N PHE A 98 19.51 9.00 -8.15
CA PHE A 98 19.32 10.11 -9.09
C PHE A 98 18.80 11.38 -8.39
N PHE A 99 17.89 11.22 -7.42
CA PHE A 99 17.33 12.33 -6.66
C PHE A 99 18.11 12.67 -5.39
N ASP A 100 18.93 11.73 -4.89
CA ASP A 100 19.83 11.94 -3.75
C ASP A 100 21.03 12.86 -4.11
N SER A 101 21.30 13.04 -5.40
CA SER A 101 22.42 13.86 -5.90
C SER A 101 22.07 15.35 -6.10
N LEU A 102 20.91 15.80 -5.61
CA LEU A 102 20.32 17.12 -5.90
C LEU A 102 20.52 18.13 -4.77
#